data_AF-A0A968M4F9-F1
#
_entry.id   AF-A0A968M4F9-F1
#
_cell.length_a   1.000
_cell.length_b   1.000
_cell.length_c   1.000
_cell.angle_alpha   90.00
_cell.angle_beta   90.00
_cell.angle_gamma   90.00
#
_symmetry.space_group_name_H-M   'P 1'
#
loop_
_entity.id
_entity.type
_entity.pdbx_description
1 polymer ?
#
loop_
_entity_poly.entity_id
_entity_poly.type
_entity_poly.pdbx_seq_one_letter_code
_entity_poly.pdbx_strand_id
1 'polypeptide(L)'
;MRQYPNRWFVLLIDFDSDQGRLDYIKQQIPDDVKDRVFVLGALSNPEELRSSLGRSLEAIGESLSANCSDNNDGLWGHDLLRHNKTELERMISSVKPFLFNQAR
;
A
#
# COMPACT_ATOMS: atom_id res chain seq x y z
N MET A 1 14.37 -10.69 7.00
CA MET A 1 13.99 -9.58 7.90
C MET A 1 14.87 -9.48 9.14
N ARG A 2 15.14 -10.57 9.86
CA ARG A 2 15.92 -10.56 11.11
C ARG A 2 17.37 -10.07 10.95
N GLN A 3 18.00 -10.42 9.83
CA GLN A 3 19.35 -9.95 9.49
C GLN A 3 19.40 -8.46 9.08
N TYR A 4 18.26 -7.86 8.73
CA TYR A 4 18.19 -6.49 8.21
C TYR A 4 17.17 -5.68 9.03
N PRO A 5 17.57 -5.17 10.22
CA PRO A 5 16.65 -4.53 11.16
C PRO A 5 16.01 -3.24 10.60
N ASN A 6 16.70 -2.55 9.68
CA ASN A 6 16.22 -1.31 9.08
C ASN A 6 15.53 -1.51 7.72
N ARG A 7 15.20 -2.75 7.35
CA ARG A 7 14.48 -3.04 6.10
C ARG A 7 12.98 -3.04 6.34
N TRP A 8 12.27 -2.40 5.42
CA TRP A 8 10.81 -2.36 5.33
C TRP A 8 10.38 -3.07 4.05
N PHE A 9 9.19 -3.67 4.06
CA PHE A 9 8.61 -4.35 2.91
C PHE A 9 7.22 -3.81 2.63
N VAL A 10 6.91 -3.60 1.36
CA VAL A 10 5.56 -3.41 0.87
C VAL A 10 5.24 -4.60 -0.02
N LEU A 11 4.18 -5.32 0.32
CA LEU A 11 3.62 -6.41 -0.46
C LEU A 11 2.45 -5.84 -1.25
N LEU A 12 2.56 -5.85 -2.59
CA LEU A 12 1.48 -5.48 -3.50
C LEU A 12 0.75 -6.74 -3.92
N ILE A 13 -0.51 -6.88 -3.51
CA ILE A 13 -1.28 -8.12 -3.67
C ILE A 13 -2.61 -7.83 -4.35
N ASP A 14 -3.02 -8.71 -5.26
CA ASP A 14 -4.39 -8.79 -5.75
C ASP A 14 -5.23 -9.55 -4.72
N PHE A 15 -6.30 -8.90 -4.21
CA PHE A 15 -7.17 -9.50 -3.20
C PHE A 15 -8.28 -10.38 -3.81
N ASP A 16 -8.38 -10.49 -5.14
CA ASP A 16 -9.31 -11.40 -5.84
C ASP A 16 -10.79 -11.22 -5.40
N SER A 17 -11.17 -10.00 -5.02
CA SER A 17 -12.48 -9.63 -4.43
C SER A 17 -12.81 -10.28 -3.08
N ASP A 18 -11.83 -10.89 -2.42
CA ASP A 18 -11.97 -11.50 -1.10
C ASP A 18 -11.56 -10.51 0.00
N GLN A 19 -12.55 -10.02 0.75
CA GLN A 19 -12.33 -9.09 1.87
C GLN A 19 -11.53 -9.72 3.02
N GLY A 20 -11.58 -11.05 3.19
CA GLY A 20 -10.84 -11.77 4.24
C GLY A 20 -9.37 -12.01 3.90
N ARG A 21 -8.98 -11.83 2.63
CA ARG A 21 -7.63 -12.12 2.15
C ARG A 21 -6.57 -11.21 2.77
N LEU A 22 -6.88 -9.94 2.98
CA LEU A 22 -5.97 -9.00 3.65
C LEU A 22 -5.64 -9.48 5.07
N ASP A 23 -6.66 -9.85 5.84
CA ASP A 23 -6.48 -10.33 7.22
C ASP A 23 -5.74 -11.67 7.25
N TYR A 24 -6.07 -12.57 6.33
CA TYR A 24 -5.36 -13.84 6.16
C TYR A 24 -3.86 -13.62 5.92
N ILE A 25 -3.50 -12.76 4.97
CA ILE A 25 -2.09 -12.45 4.66
C ILE A 25 -1.40 -11.84 5.88
N LYS A 26 -2.06 -10.90 6.58
CA LYS A 26 -1.50 -10.29 7.79
C LYS A 26 -1.22 -11.32 8.88
N GLN A 27 -2.07 -12.32 9.06
CA GLN A 27 -1.86 -13.41 10.01
C GLN A 27 -0.68 -14.33 9.65
N GLN A 28 -0.28 -14.40 8.37
CA GLN A 28 0.90 -15.16 7.95
C GLN A 28 2.22 -14.43 8.23
N ILE A 29 2.18 -13.13 8.53
CA ILE A 29 3.38 -12.34 8.78
C ILE A 29 3.83 -12.56 10.24
N PRO A 30 5.09 -12.98 10.49
CA PRO A 30 5.56 -13.21 11.85
C PRO A 30 5.51 -11.94 12.71
N ASP A 31 5.07 -12.07 13.97
CA ASP A 31 4.88 -10.94 14.88
C ASP A 31 6.15 -10.11 15.09
N ASP A 32 7.32 -10.73 15.07
CA ASP A 32 8.61 -10.05 15.27
C ASP A 32 9.01 -9.11 14.12
N VAL A 33 8.29 -9.16 13.00
CA VAL A 33 8.59 -8.36 11.81
C VAL A 33 7.38 -7.61 11.24
N LYS A 34 6.16 -7.90 11.71
CA LYS A 34 4.91 -7.38 11.12
C LYS A 34 4.83 -5.86 11.06
N ASP A 35 5.40 -5.18 12.05
CA ASP A 35 5.41 -3.72 12.10
C ASP A 35 6.16 -3.11 10.90
N ARG A 36 7.06 -3.87 10.26
CA ARG A 36 7.87 -3.44 9.12
C ARG A 36 7.43 -4.01 7.76
N VAL A 37 6.29 -4.70 7.70
CA VAL A 37 5.73 -5.26 6.46
C VAL A 37 4.35 -4.69 6.24
N PHE A 38 4.12 -4.01 5.12
CA PHE A 38 2.83 -3.42 4.74
C PHE A 38 2.20 -4.21 3.60
N VAL A 39 0.89 -4.38 3.62
CA VAL A 39 0.14 -5.09 2.58
C VAL A 39 -0.86 -4.15 1.92
N LEU A 40 -0.65 -3.85 0.63
CA LEU A 40 -1.51 -2.97 -0.16
C LEU A 40 -1.97 -3.71 -1.42
N GLY A 41 -3.10 -3.30 -1.99
CA GLY A 41 -3.64 -4.02 -3.15
C GLY A 41 -4.89 -3.43 -3.76
N ALA A 42 -5.26 -3.91 -4.95
CA ALA A 42 -6.61 -3.70 -5.48
C ALA A 42 -7.54 -4.73 -4.83
N LEU A 43 -8.80 -4.34 -4.57
CA LEU A 43 -9.78 -5.24 -3.97
C LEU A 43 -10.10 -6.41 -4.92
N SER A 44 -10.42 -6.09 -6.17
CA SER A 44 -10.39 -7.03 -7.28
C SER A 44 -8.99 -6.99 -7.89
N ASN A 45 -8.86 -6.84 -9.21
CA ASN A 45 -7.58 -6.82 -9.90
C ASN A 45 -7.17 -5.39 -10.36
N PRO A 46 -5.88 -5.18 -10.73
CA PRO A 46 -5.41 -3.90 -11.27
C PRO A 46 -6.05 -3.51 -12.62
N GLU A 47 -6.52 -4.48 -13.42
CA GLU A 47 -7.10 -4.20 -14.75
C GLU A 47 -8.47 -3.52 -14.65
N GLU A 48 -9.28 -3.86 -13.65
CA GLU A 48 -10.53 -3.18 -13.35
C GLU A 48 -10.29 -1.73 -12.90
N LEU A 49 -9.27 -1.50 -12.07
CA LEU A 49 -8.84 -0.15 -11.68
C LEU A 49 -8.37 0.65 -12.89
N ARG A 50 -7.63 0.03 -13.82
CA ARG A 50 -7.22 0.64 -15.09
C ARG A 50 -8.43 1.07 -15.92
N SER A 51 -9.40 0.17 -16.05
CA SER A 51 -10.62 0.40 -16.82
C SER A 51 -11.51 1.48 -16.20
N SER A 52 -11.64 1.53 -14.87
CA SER A 52 -12.49 2.52 -14.19
C SER A 52 -11.92 3.93 -14.26
N LEU A 53 -10.59 4.07 -14.17
CA LEU A 53 -9.91 5.37 -14.19
C LEU A 53 -9.57 5.86 -15.60
N GLY A 54 -9.58 4.99 -16.61
CA GLY A 54 -9.22 5.34 -17.99
C GLY A 54 -7.76 5.78 -18.14
N ARG A 55 -6.85 5.27 -17.30
CA ARG A 55 -5.42 5.62 -17.26
C ARG A 55 -4.56 4.37 -17.38
N SER A 56 -3.28 4.51 -17.76
CA SER A 56 -2.33 3.39 -17.69
C SER A 56 -2.05 2.99 -16.24
N LEU A 57 -1.63 1.75 -16.00
CA LEU A 57 -1.22 1.28 -14.67
C LEU A 57 -0.04 2.09 -14.11
N GLU A 58 0.88 2.51 -14.98
CA GLU A 58 2.01 3.36 -14.62
C GLU A 58 1.54 4.73 -14.09
N ALA A 59 0.66 5.41 -14.83
CA ALA A 59 0.12 6.71 -14.41
C ALA A 59 -0.72 6.61 -13.11
N ILE A 60 -1.40 5.47 -12.90
CA ILE A 60 -2.10 5.19 -11.65
C ILE A 60 -1.09 5.04 -10.51
N GLY A 61 -0.03 4.24 -10.70
CA GLY A 61 1.02 4.04 -9.71
C GLY A 61 1.75 5.34 -9.32
N GLU A 62 2.09 6.17 -10.31
CA GLU A 62 2.68 7.49 -10.07
C GLU A 62 1.77 8.38 -9.22
N SER A 63 0.47 8.45 -9.56
CA SER A 63 -0.50 9.23 -8.81
C SER A 63 -0.68 8.70 -7.39
N LEU A 64 -0.74 7.39 -7.18
CA LEU A 64 -0.84 6.78 -5.86
C LEU A 64 0.40 7.08 -5.00
N SER A 65 1.59 7.01 -5.58
CA SER A 65 2.84 7.33 -4.89
C SER A 65 2.92 8.81 -4.52
N ALA A 66 2.51 9.73 -5.40
CA ALA A 66 2.48 11.16 -5.09
C ALA A 66 1.44 11.48 -4.00
N ASN A 67 0.27 10.86 -4.06
CA ASN A 67 -0.76 11.01 -3.02
C ASN A 67 -0.27 10.51 -1.64
N CYS A 68 0.57 9.48 -1.62
CA CYS A 68 1.22 8.96 -0.42
C CYS A 68 2.22 9.96 0.21
N SER A 69 3.01 10.70 -0.59
CA SER A 69 3.93 11.71 -0.05
C SER A 69 3.19 12.93 0.51
N ASP A 70 2.09 13.30 -0.15
CA ASP A 70 1.38 14.56 0.09
C ASP A 70 0.29 14.43 1.18
N ASN A 71 0.12 13.25 1.78
CA ASN A 71 -0.97 12.92 2.71
C ASN A 71 -2.36 13.26 2.11
N ASN A 72 -2.57 12.94 0.83
CA ASN A 72 -3.82 13.20 0.13
C ASN A 72 -4.52 11.87 -0.18
N ASP A 73 -5.81 11.77 0.17
CA ASP A 73 -6.61 10.57 -0.10
C ASP A 73 -6.78 10.29 -1.61
N GLY A 74 -6.70 11.32 -2.48
CA GLY A 74 -6.57 11.21 -3.94
C GLY A 74 -7.22 9.97 -4.60
N LEU A 75 -6.42 9.18 -5.32
CA LEU A 75 -6.89 7.91 -5.90
C LEU A 75 -7.12 6.80 -4.86
N TRP A 76 -6.52 6.89 -3.67
CA TRP A 76 -6.72 5.93 -2.58
C TRP A 76 -8.17 5.88 -2.09
N GLY A 77 -8.94 6.95 -2.29
CA GLY A 77 -10.37 6.98 -1.99
C GLY A 77 -11.27 6.16 -2.93
N HIS A 78 -10.73 5.63 -4.04
CA HIS A 78 -11.48 4.82 -4.99
C HIS A 78 -12.00 3.52 -4.35
N ASP A 79 -13.17 3.01 -4.76
CA ASP A 79 -13.81 1.83 -4.14
C ASP A 79 -12.91 0.59 -4.14
N LEU A 80 -12.13 0.41 -5.21
CA LEU A 80 -11.14 -0.67 -5.32
C LEU A 80 -9.88 -0.49 -4.47
N LEU A 81 -9.67 0.66 -3.82
CA LEU A 81 -8.44 0.99 -3.09
C LEU A 81 -8.67 1.44 -1.64
N ARG A 82 -9.85 1.98 -1.30
CA ARG A 82 -10.14 2.58 0.01
C ARG A 82 -9.95 1.65 1.20
N HIS A 83 -10.04 0.34 0.98
CA HIS A 83 -9.81 -0.67 2.02
C HIS A 83 -8.35 -0.69 2.51
N ASN A 84 -7.40 -0.18 1.72
CA ASN A 84 -6.00 -0.05 2.13
C ASN A 84 -5.78 1.05 3.16
N LYS A 85 -6.75 1.93 3.42
CA LYS A 85 -6.57 3.17 4.19
C LYS A 85 -5.80 2.99 5.49
N THR A 86 -6.22 2.04 6.34
CA THR A 86 -5.56 1.76 7.61
C THR A 86 -4.10 1.36 7.45
N GLU A 87 -3.79 0.55 6.43
CA GLU A 87 -2.43 0.10 6.17
C GLU A 87 -1.57 1.20 5.53
N LEU A 88 -2.17 2.00 4.65
CA LEU A 88 -1.54 3.15 4.03
C LEU A 88 -1.13 4.19 5.08
N GLU A 89 -2.01 4.52 6.02
CA GLU A 89 -1.72 5.44 7.12
C GLU A 89 -0.57 4.92 7.98
N ARG A 90 -0.57 3.62 8.31
CA ARG A 90 0.51 2.96 9.04
C ARG A 90 1.84 3.02 8.28
N MET A 91 1.80 2.77 6.98
CA MET A 91 2.96 2.83 6.09
C MET A 91 3.53 4.24 6.05
N ILE A 92 2.72 5.25 5.73
CA ILE A 92 3.14 6.66 5.64
C ILE A 92 3.82 7.10 6.94
N SER A 93 3.19 6.86 8.09
CA SER A 93 3.76 7.22 9.40
C SER A 93 5.13 6.58 9.64
N SER A 94 5.32 5.35 9.15
CA SER A 94 6.55 4.59 9.34
C SER A 94 7.66 4.98 8.37
N VAL A 95 7.34 5.20 7.08
CA VAL A 95 8.34 5.34 6.02
C VAL A 95 8.67 6.78 5.65
N LYS A 96 7.73 7.70 5.83
CA LYS A 96 7.91 9.12 5.48
C LYS A 96 9.11 9.78 6.18
N PRO A 97 9.41 9.50 7.47
CA PRO A 97 10.56 10.10 8.16
C PRO A 97 11.94 9.74 7.59
N PHE A 98 12.04 8.75 6.69
CA PHE A 98 13.34 8.36 6.11
C PHE A 98 13.33 8.28 4.58
N LEU A 99 12.19 8.07 3.90
CA LEU A 99 12.11 8.11 2.44
C LEU A 99 12.02 9.54 1.89
N PHE A 100 11.34 10.43 2.60
CA PHE A 100 11.07 11.80 2.15
C PHE A 100 11.77 12.86 3.02
N ASN A 101 12.70 12.42 3.87
CA ASN A 101 13.52 13.33 4.66
C ASN A 101 14.59 13.95 3.75
N GLN A 102 14.18 14.94 2.96
CA GLN A 102 15.11 15.90 2.40
C GLN A 102 15.56 16.81 3.54
N ALA A 103 16.75 16.53 4.08
CA ALA A 103 17.55 17.61 4.62
C ALA A 103 17.68 18.68 3.52
N ARG A 104 16.99 19.80 3.70
CA ARG A 104 17.44 21.08 3.17
C ARG A 104 18.33 21.72 4.22
#